data_AF-A0A8C6SIJ8-F1
#
_entry.id   AF-A0A8C6SIJ8-F1
#
_cell.length_a   1.000
_cell.length_b   1.000
_cell.length_c   1.000
_cell.angle_alpha   90.00
_cell.angle_beta   90.00
_cell.angle_gamma   90.00
#
_symmetry.space_group_name_H-M   'P 1'
#
loop_
_entity.id
_entity.type
_entity.pdbx_description
1 polymer ?
#
loop_
_entity_poly.entity_id
_entity_poly.type
_entity_poly.pdbx_seq_one_letter_code
_entity_poly.pdbx_strand_id
1 'polypeptide(L)'
;SCNGIKGQFVTVRLPGDNRRLRLCEVQVFSTDSAYPRANVALKGEAVQSSTLFPSGANRAIDGKRHTFYTEGSCSHTAVHETGDCCPERLDGAEIRIGNSLDNNGNDNPRCATITHIPRGNTFTFTCQSGSMEGRYVNVVIPGDNKILTLCEVEVYADPTGDAATLTL
;
A
#
# COMPACT_ATOMS: atom_id res chain seq x y z
N SER A 1 -28.23 -13.51 -15.25
CA SER A 1 -26.96 -14.18 -14.89
C SER A 1 -26.13 -14.29 -16.16
N CYS A 2 -24.97 -13.63 -16.23
CA CYS A 2 -24.03 -13.82 -17.34
C CYS A 2 -23.10 -14.97 -16.97
N ASN A 3 -23.21 -16.10 -17.65
CA ASN A 3 -22.31 -17.24 -17.48
C ASN A 3 -20.91 -16.85 -17.99
N GLY A 4 -19.99 -16.48 -17.08
CA GLY A 4 -18.55 -16.29 -17.30
C GLY A 4 -18.13 -15.98 -18.74
N ILE A 5 -18.30 -14.73 -19.18
CA ILE A 5 -17.91 -14.31 -20.53
C ILE A 5 -16.39 -14.11 -20.55
N LYS A 6 -15.68 -14.88 -21.39
CA LYS A 6 -14.24 -14.73 -21.63
C LYS A 6 -14.00 -13.94 -22.92
N GLY A 7 -13.12 -12.94 -22.88
CA GLY A 7 -12.78 -12.15 -24.06
C GLY A 7 -11.57 -11.24 -23.81
N GLN A 8 -10.86 -10.90 -24.89
CA GLN A 8 -9.70 -10.00 -24.85
C GLN A 8 -10.07 -8.52 -25.04
N PHE A 9 -11.16 -8.26 -25.78
CA PHE A 9 -11.59 -6.91 -26.12
C PHE A 9 -13.06 -6.71 -25.75
N VAL A 10 -13.38 -5.55 -25.19
CA VAL A 10 -14.77 -5.09 -25.01
C VAL A 10 -15.09 -4.09 -26.09
N THR A 11 -16.11 -4.39 -26.89
CA THR A 11 -16.56 -3.51 -27.98
C THR A 11 -17.89 -2.88 -27.61
N VAL A 12 -17.91 -1.55 -27.45
CA VAL A 12 -19.16 -0.78 -27.31
C VAL A 12 -19.62 -0.33 -28.69
N ARG A 13 -20.68 -0.94 -29.22
CA ARG A 13 -21.19 -0.66 -30.56
C ARG A 13 -22.59 -0.07 -30.50
N LEU A 14 -22.81 1.03 -31.23
CA LEU A 14 -24.13 1.63 -31.42
C LEU A 14 -24.63 1.36 -32.85
N PRO A 15 -25.49 0.35 -33.08
CA PRO A 15 -25.96 0.03 -34.42
C PRO A 15 -27.01 1.05 -34.93
N GLY A 16 -27.07 1.17 -36.27
CA GLY A 16 -27.99 2.04 -37.00
C GLY A 16 -27.39 3.36 -37.47
N ASP A 17 -27.99 3.95 -38.50
CA ASP A 17 -27.51 5.18 -39.12
C ASP A 17 -27.95 6.42 -38.33
N ASN A 18 -27.17 7.50 -38.43
CA ASN A 18 -27.44 8.82 -37.84
C ASN A 18 -27.56 8.82 -36.29
N ARG A 19 -26.84 7.90 -35.63
CA ARG A 19 -26.78 7.79 -34.16
C ARG A 19 -25.52 8.47 -33.62
N ARG A 20 -25.59 9.00 -32.40
CA ARG A 20 -24.41 9.50 -31.65
C ARG A 20 -24.22 8.66 -30.39
N LEU A 21 -23.03 8.08 -30.24
CA LEU A 21 -22.60 7.41 -29.01
C LEU A 21 -21.76 8.39 -28.19
N ARG A 22 -22.13 8.62 -26.94
CA ARG A 22 -21.33 9.37 -25.96
C ARG A 22 -21.18 8.50 -24.72
N LEU A 23 -19.94 8.33 -24.27
CA LEU A 23 -19.60 7.59 -23.07
C LEU A 23 -18.75 8.53 -22.22
N CYS A 24 -19.09 8.65 -20.93
CA CYS A 24 -18.29 9.42 -19.98
C CYS A 24 -17.27 8.54 -19.28
N GLU A 25 -17.63 7.28 -19.00
CA GLU A 25 -16.80 6.28 -18.33
C GLU A 25 -17.28 4.89 -18.79
N VAL A 26 -16.36 3.93 -18.97
CA VAL A 26 -16.69 2.54 -19.25
C VAL A 26 -15.80 1.65 -18.39
N GLN A 27 -16.40 1.01 -17.39
CA GLN A 27 -15.70 0.07 -16.52
C GLN A 27 -16.06 -1.37 -16.88
N VAL A 28 -15.04 -2.24 -16.91
CA VAL A 28 -15.17 -3.67 -17.20
C VAL A 28 -14.61 -4.43 -16.00
N PHE A 29 -15.46 -5.13 -15.28
CA PHE A 29 -15.06 -5.91 -14.11
C PHE A 29 -14.91 -7.38 -14.50
N SER A 30 -13.82 -8.00 -14.05
CA SER A 30 -13.62 -9.45 -14.13
C SER A 30 -13.91 -10.08 -12.78
N THR A 31 -14.51 -11.27 -12.78
CA THR A 31 -14.68 -12.08 -11.56
C THR A 31 -13.50 -13.03 -11.33
N ASP A 32 -12.47 -12.99 -12.18
CA ASP A 32 -11.28 -13.81 -11.98
C ASP A 32 -10.44 -13.23 -10.83
N SER A 33 -10.49 -13.90 -9.69
CA SER A 33 -9.50 -13.83 -8.59
C SER A 33 -8.05 -14.18 -9.04
N ALA A 34 -7.85 -14.43 -10.33
CA ALA A 34 -6.61 -14.82 -10.97
C ALA A 34 -5.89 -13.66 -11.69
N TYR A 35 -6.44 -12.44 -11.73
CA TYR A 35 -5.56 -11.28 -11.93
C TYR A 35 -4.64 -11.23 -10.71
N PRO A 36 -3.32 -11.42 -10.87
CA PRO A 36 -2.41 -11.23 -9.75
C PRO A 36 -2.65 -9.81 -9.26
N ARG A 37 -3.15 -9.67 -8.03
CA ARG A 37 -3.20 -8.37 -7.36
C ARG A 37 -1.79 -7.81 -7.48
N ALA A 38 -1.62 -6.78 -8.30
CA ALA A 38 -0.29 -6.23 -8.54
C ALA A 38 0.08 -5.38 -7.33
N ASN A 39 1.31 -5.49 -6.85
CA ASN A 39 1.81 -4.55 -5.85
C ASN A 39 1.88 -3.16 -6.50
N VAL A 40 0.93 -2.29 -6.17
CA VAL A 40 0.85 -0.93 -6.72
C VAL A 40 1.91 -0.01 -6.10
N ALA A 41 2.48 -0.37 -4.94
CA ALA A 41 3.52 0.39 -4.28
C ALA A 41 4.79 0.51 -5.14
N LEU A 42 5.09 -0.49 -5.97
CA LEU A 42 6.24 -0.49 -6.90
C LEU A 42 6.20 0.65 -7.93
N LYS A 43 5.03 1.26 -8.15
CA LYS A 43 4.84 2.39 -9.08
C LYS A 43 4.85 3.74 -8.37
N GLY A 44 4.88 3.73 -7.03
CA GLY A 44 4.82 4.91 -6.20
C GLY A 44 6.19 5.54 -5.97
N GLU A 45 6.18 6.60 -5.17
CA GLU A 45 7.37 7.24 -4.63
C GLU A 45 7.27 7.17 -3.11
N ALA A 46 8.29 6.62 -2.46
CA ALA A 46 8.35 6.53 -1.01
C ALA A 46 9.17 7.70 -0.43
N VAL A 47 8.61 8.32 0.60
CA VAL A 47 9.25 9.36 1.41
C VAL A 47 9.14 8.99 2.89
N GLN A 48 10.00 9.54 3.73
CA GLN A 48 10.00 9.30 5.18
C GLN A 48 10.30 10.59 5.94
N SER A 49 9.87 10.66 7.20
CA SER A 49 10.00 11.84 8.05
C SER A 49 11.46 12.25 8.31
N SER A 50 12.37 11.28 8.36
CA SER A 50 13.82 11.47 8.49
C SER A 50 14.55 10.24 7.95
N THR A 51 15.85 10.34 7.67
CA THR A 51 16.61 9.23 7.09
C THR A 51 17.86 8.94 7.90
N LEU A 52 18.05 7.70 8.34
CA LEU A 52 19.36 7.19 8.75
C LEU A 52 20.13 6.78 7.48
N PHE A 53 21.12 7.57 7.06
CA PHE A 53 21.90 7.24 5.86
C PHE A 53 22.63 5.90 6.03
N PRO A 54 22.58 4.96 5.06
CA PRO A 54 22.05 5.08 3.69
C PRO A 54 20.62 4.52 3.47
N SER A 55 19.81 4.37 4.52
CA SER A 55 18.52 3.66 4.53
C SER A 55 17.33 4.52 4.10
N GLY A 56 17.36 4.98 2.85
CA GLY A 56 16.29 5.79 2.24
C GLY A 56 14.93 5.08 2.14
N ALA A 57 13.85 5.84 2.09
CA ALA A 57 12.47 5.34 2.05
C ALA A 57 12.18 4.45 0.84
N ASN A 58 12.82 4.71 -0.31
CA ASN A 58 12.65 3.94 -1.55
C ASN A 58 12.94 2.45 -1.39
N ARG A 59 13.74 2.06 -0.38
CA ARG A 59 14.04 0.67 -0.07
C ARG A 59 12.81 -0.13 0.34
N ALA A 60 11.83 0.53 0.98
CA ALA A 60 10.60 -0.12 1.42
C ALA A 60 9.63 -0.47 0.27
N ILE A 61 9.90 -0.04 -0.97
CA ILE A 61 9.05 -0.33 -2.14
C ILE A 61 9.91 -0.82 -3.31
N ASP A 62 11.07 -1.42 -3.04
CA ASP A 62 12.03 -1.84 -4.06
C ASP A 62 11.76 -3.26 -4.60
N GLY A 63 10.75 -3.95 -4.06
CA GLY A 63 10.34 -5.29 -4.48
C GLY A 63 11.13 -6.41 -3.81
N LYS A 64 11.86 -6.13 -2.72
CA LYS A 64 12.74 -7.11 -2.06
C LYS A 64 12.42 -7.21 -0.57
N ARG A 65 11.86 -8.36 -0.18
CA ARG A 65 11.56 -8.71 1.23
C ARG A 65 12.78 -9.12 2.06
N HIS A 66 13.95 -8.58 1.74
CA HIS A 66 15.20 -8.93 2.40
C HIS A 66 15.21 -8.30 3.80
N THR A 67 15.00 -9.12 4.83
CA THR A 67 14.76 -8.65 6.20
C THR A 67 16.04 -8.36 7.00
N PHE A 68 17.21 -8.72 6.46
CA PHE A 68 18.49 -8.42 7.08
C PHE A 68 18.97 -7.02 6.72
N TYR A 69 19.17 -6.17 7.73
CA TYR A 69 19.62 -4.78 7.56
C TYR A 69 20.89 -4.65 6.70
N THR A 70 21.79 -5.62 6.79
CA THR A 70 23.05 -5.69 6.04
C THR A 70 22.87 -5.90 4.54
N GLU A 71 21.69 -6.35 4.11
CA GLU A 71 21.37 -6.55 2.69
C GLU A 71 20.87 -5.26 2.02
N GLY A 72 20.71 -4.18 2.79
CA GLY A 72 20.45 -2.84 2.26
C GLY A 72 19.04 -2.64 1.71
N SER A 73 18.10 -3.51 2.05
CA SER A 73 16.71 -3.48 1.56
C SER A 73 15.73 -2.79 2.50
N CYS A 74 16.14 -2.43 3.72
CA CYS A 74 15.25 -1.78 4.67
C CYS A 74 15.43 -0.26 4.68
N SER A 75 14.30 0.45 4.73
CA SER A 75 14.21 1.87 5.08
C SER A 75 14.37 2.05 6.59
N HIS A 76 14.87 3.21 7.01
CA HIS A 76 15.07 3.49 8.42
C HIS A 76 15.06 5.00 8.71
N THR A 77 14.22 5.43 9.66
CA THR A 77 14.20 6.83 10.11
C THR A 77 15.41 7.18 10.97
N ALA A 78 15.75 8.46 11.11
CA ALA A 78 16.91 8.85 11.92
C ALA A 78 16.75 8.39 13.39
N VAL A 79 17.88 8.02 14.01
CA VAL A 79 17.95 7.71 15.44
C VAL A 79 18.25 9.00 16.18
N HIS A 80 17.36 9.42 17.08
CA HIS A 80 17.67 10.49 18.02
C HIS A 80 18.58 9.93 19.14
N GLU A 81 19.60 10.69 19.57
CA GLU A 81 20.85 10.29 20.25
C GLU A 81 20.77 9.42 21.53
N THR A 82 19.61 8.92 21.95
CA THR A 82 19.48 7.93 23.02
C THR A 82 19.43 6.51 22.46
N GLY A 83 20.61 5.94 22.19
CA GLY A 83 21.03 4.56 22.50
C GLY A 83 20.13 3.34 22.23
N ASP A 84 18.99 3.43 21.54
CA ASP A 84 18.05 2.30 21.45
C ASP A 84 18.02 1.69 20.04
N CYS A 85 19.04 0.89 19.76
CA CYS A 85 19.11 0.05 18.58
C CYS A 85 18.44 -1.32 18.81
N CYS A 86 17.12 -1.27 19.02
CA CYS A 86 16.12 -2.33 18.75
C CYS A 86 16.04 -3.52 19.74
N PRO A 87 14.84 -4.12 19.99
CA PRO A 87 13.65 -4.18 19.13
C PRO A 87 12.26 -4.07 19.80
N GLU A 88 11.31 -3.41 19.12
CA GLU A 88 9.83 -3.63 19.11
C GLU A 88 9.22 -2.48 18.29
N ARG A 89 9.74 -2.26 17.09
CA ARG A 89 9.64 -0.94 16.44
C ARG A 89 8.35 -0.70 15.67
N LEU A 90 7.59 -1.73 15.34
CA LEU A 90 6.33 -1.58 14.62
C LEU A 90 5.11 -1.78 15.53
N ASP A 91 5.33 -2.13 16.79
CA ASP A 91 4.24 -2.39 17.73
C ASP A 91 3.53 -1.06 18.03
N GLY A 92 2.23 -1.02 17.76
CA GLY A 92 1.42 0.18 17.83
C GLY A 92 1.51 1.11 16.61
N ALA A 93 2.27 0.74 15.56
CA ALA A 93 2.24 1.48 14.30
C ALA A 93 0.85 1.40 13.65
N GLU A 94 0.47 2.45 12.93
CA GLU A 94 -0.81 2.59 12.27
C GLU A 94 -0.61 2.70 10.76
N ILE A 95 -1.43 1.95 10.03
CA ILE A 95 -1.56 2.09 8.57
C ILE A 95 -2.73 3.02 8.32
N ARG A 96 -2.51 4.08 7.52
CA ARG A 96 -3.51 5.09 7.19
C ARG A 96 -3.58 5.28 5.68
N ILE A 97 -4.78 5.40 5.14
CA ILE A 97 -5.02 5.46 3.69
C ILE A 97 -6.00 6.58 3.40
N GLY A 98 -5.64 7.45 2.45
CA GLY A 98 -6.54 8.53 2.01
C GLY A 98 -5.90 9.47 0.99
N ASN A 99 -6.53 10.62 0.78
CA ASN A 99 -6.16 11.60 -0.23
C ASN A 99 -5.63 12.92 0.36
N SER A 100 -5.73 13.12 1.68
CA SER A 100 -5.23 14.35 2.32
C SER A 100 -3.73 14.27 2.59
N LEU A 101 -3.08 15.42 2.53
CA LEU A 101 -1.69 15.63 2.97
C LEU A 101 -1.61 16.40 4.29
N ASP A 102 -2.75 16.68 4.95
CA ASP A 102 -2.76 17.26 6.29
C ASP A 102 -1.95 16.37 7.23
N ASN A 103 -1.08 17.00 8.03
CA ASN A 103 -0.11 16.29 8.88
C ASN A 103 0.71 15.24 8.08
N ASN A 104 1.14 15.59 6.87
CA ASN A 104 1.84 14.70 5.93
C ASN A 104 1.04 13.42 5.57
N GLY A 105 -0.29 13.48 5.66
CA GLY A 105 -1.18 12.34 5.43
C GLY A 105 -1.39 11.43 6.64
N ASN A 106 -0.79 11.75 7.80
CA ASN A 106 -0.98 10.99 9.04
C ASN A 106 -2.37 11.19 9.66
N ASP A 107 -3.15 12.16 9.19
CA ASP A 107 -4.54 12.37 9.63
C ASP A 107 -5.55 11.61 8.75
N ASN A 108 -5.10 10.94 7.68
CA ASN A 108 -5.97 10.08 6.88
C ASN A 108 -6.60 8.95 7.73
N PRO A 109 -7.77 8.43 7.33
CA PRO A 109 -8.44 7.35 8.04
C PRO A 109 -7.52 6.14 8.28
N ARG A 110 -7.64 5.54 9.47
CA ARG A 110 -6.85 4.38 9.87
C ARG A 110 -7.41 3.10 9.25
N CYS A 111 -6.57 2.41 8.48
CA CYS A 111 -6.82 1.09 7.92
C CYS A 111 -6.67 0.01 8.99
N ALA A 112 -5.52 -0.03 9.67
CA ALA A 112 -5.20 -1.05 10.65
C ALA A 112 -4.15 -0.55 11.66
N THR A 113 -4.07 -1.24 12.80
CA THR A 113 -3.01 -1.08 13.79
C THR A 113 -2.16 -2.35 13.80
N ILE A 114 -0.85 -2.19 13.73
CA ILE A 114 0.13 -3.26 13.82
C ILE A 114 0.31 -3.62 15.29
N THR A 115 -0.07 -4.83 15.67
CA THR A 115 0.06 -5.31 17.04
C THR A 115 1.47 -5.82 17.32
N HIS A 116 1.94 -6.74 16.47
CA HIS A 116 3.28 -7.32 16.55
C HIS A 116 3.64 -7.99 15.22
N ILE A 117 4.84 -7.74 14.72
CA ILE A 117 5.42 -8.47 13.57
C ILE A 117 6.73 -9.11 14.04
N PRO A 118 6.80 -10.45 14.19
CA PRO A 118 8.03 -11.09 14.59
C PRO A 118 9.12 -10.88 13.54
N ARG A 119 10.36 -10.67 14.00
CA ARG A 119 11.51 -10.41 13.13
C ARG A 119 11.60 -11.40 11.97
N GLY A 120 11.88 -10.87 10.77
CA GLY A 120 12.08 -11.68 9.57
C GLY A 120 10.79 -12.20 8.92
N ASN A 121 9.62 -11.90 9.49
CA ASN A 121 8.34 -12.32 8.94
C ASN A 121 7.68 -11.21 8.15
N THR A 122 6.79 -11.63 7.26
CA THR A 122 5.90 -10.76 6.49
C THR A 122 4.48 -10.94 7.02
N PHE A 123 3.75 -9.84 7.22
CA PHE A 123 2.37 -9.85 7.70
C PHE A 123 1.46 -9.09 6.75
N THR A 124 0.30 -9.67 6.45
CA THR A 124 -0.73 -9.06 5.61
C THR A 124 -1.87 -8.55 6.47
N PHE A 125 -2.23 -7.29 6.25
CA PHE A 125 -3.30 -6.57 6.93
C PHE A 125 -4.44 -6.31 5.96
N THR A 126 -5.66 -6.48 6.47
CA THR A 126 -6.90 -6.03 5.83
C THR A 126 -7.40 -4.81 6.59
N CYS A 127 -7.90 -3.81 5.87
CA CYS A 127 -8.43 -2.61 6.53
C CYS A 127 -9.71 -2.94 7.29
N GLN A 128 -9.81 -2.49 8.55
CA GLN A 128 -10.94 -2.78 9.44
C GLN A 128 -12.28 -2.28 8.89
N SER A 129 -12.25 -1.16 8.16
CA SER A 129 -13.44 -0.57 7.53
C SER A 129 -13.77 -1.16 6.16
N GLY A 130 -13.11 -2.25 5.74
CA GLY A 130 -13.25 -2.83 4.41
C GLY A 130 -12.45 -2.07 3.36
N SER A 131 -13.01 -1.90 2.16
CA SER A 131 -12.33 -1.22 1.05
C SER A 131 -12.08 0.26 1.35
N MET A 132 -10.83 0.68 1.23
CA MET A 132 -10.41 2.06 1.40
C MET A 132 -9.93 2.62 0.07
N GLU A 133 -10.30 3.87 -0.21
CA GLU A 133 -9.81 4.62 -1.35
C GLU A 133 -8.82 5.69 -0.87
N GLY A 134 -7.67 5.76 -1.53
CA GLY A 134 -6.67 6.77 -1.24
C GLY A 134 -5.48 6.74 -2.19
N ARG A 135 -4.91 7.92 -2.42
CA ARG A 135 -3.66 8.12 -3.15
C ARG A 135 -2.43 7.88 -2.27
N TYR A 136 -2.56 8.10 -0.97
CA TYR A 136 -1.47 8.02 -0.01
C TYR A 136 -1.69 6.88 0.97
N VAL A 137 -0.63 6.11 1.19
CA VAL A 137 -0.54 5.10 2.25
C VAL A 137 0.55 5.55 3.20
N ASN A 138 0.19 5.79 4.46
CA ASN A 138 1.10 6.18 5.52
C ASN A 138 1.24 5.04 6.52
N VAL A 139 2.48 4.76 6.93
CA VAL A 139 2.77 3.93 8.10
C VAL A 139 3.41 4.85 9.15
N VAL A 140 2.75 5.01 10.29
CA VAL A 140 3.16 5.95 11.33
C VAL A 140 3.17 5.26 12.68
N ILE A 141 4.22 5.49 13.48
CA ILE A 141 4.22 5.11 14.90
C ILE A 141 3.82 6.36 15.68
N PRO A 142 2.66 6.39 16.36
CA PRO A 142 2.25 7.55 17.14
C PRO A 142 3.25 7.90 18.24
N GLY A 143 3.41 9.19 18.51
CA GLY A 143 4.30 9.72 19.53
C GLY A 143 5.69 10.13 19.00
N ASP A 144 6.45 10.78 19.86
CA ASP A 144 7.75 11.36 19.49
C ASP A 144 8.91 10.37 19.65
N ASN A 145 10.01 10.64 18.95
CA ASN A 145 11.27 9.88 19.04
C ASN A 145 11.13 8.39 18.73
N LYS A 146 10.17 8.03 17.87
CA LYS A 146 9.97 6.67 17.38
C LYS A 146 10.81 6.41 16.15
N ILE A 147 11.26 5.18 16.02
CA ILE A 147 12.09 4.76 14.90
C ILE A 147 11.33 3.74 14.09
N LEU A 148 11.03 4.09 12.84
CA LEU A 148 10.33 3.24 11.90
C LEU A 148 11.36 2.54 11.01
N THR A 149 11.21 1.22 10.87
CA THR A 149 12.04 0.40 9.97
C THR A 149 11.12 -0.52 9.21
N LEU A 150 11.08 -0.37 7.89
CA LEU A 150 10.26 -1.16 6.99
C LEU A 150 11.16 -1.73 5.89
N CYS A 151 11.10 -3.05 5.69
CA CYS A 151 11.90 -3.72 4.70
C CYS A 151 11.18 -3.89 3.36
N GLU A 152 9.87 -4.10 3.38
CA GLU A 152 9.05 -4.07 2.18
C GLU A 152 7.64 -3.63 2.57
N VAL A 153 6.99 -2.87 1.70
CA VAL A 153 5.59 -2.46 1.80
C VAL A 153 4.95 -2.77 0.47
N GLU A 154 4.00 -3.70 0.50
CA GLU A 154 3.24 -4.07 -0.67
C GLU A 154 1.80 -3.63 -0.50
N VAL A 155 1.30 -2.89 -1.49
CA VAL A 155 -0.09 -2.44 -1.53
C VAL A 155 -0.78 -3.19 -2.65
N TYR A 156 -1.84 -3.92 -2.32
CA TYR A 156 -2.60 -4.69 -3.28
C TYR A 156 -4.00 -4.10 -3.40
N ALA A 157 -4.21 -3.32 -4.45
CA ALA A 157 -5.53 -2.79 -4.81
C ALA A 157 -6.34 -3.89 -5.51
N ASP A 158 -7.60 -4.07 -5.11
CA ASP A 158 -8.51 -4.92 -5.86
C ASP A 158 -9.33 -4.06 -6.84
N PRO A 159 -9.18 -4.25 -8.17
CA PRO A 159 -9.96 -3.51 -9.16
C PRO A 159 -11.46 -3.80 -9.12
N THR A 160 -11.92 -4.81 -8.37
CA THR A 160 -13.35 -5.10 -8.15
C THR A 160 -14.00 -4.24 -7.06
N GLY A 161 -13.20 -3.45 -6.31
CA GLY A 161 -13.68 -2.70 -5.15
C GLY A 161 -13.68 -3.51 -3.85
N ASP A 162 -13.06 -4.68 -3.81
CA ASP A 162 -12.79 -5.43 -2.57
C ASP A 162 -11.68 -4.80 -1.73
N ALA A 163 -11.57 -5.22 -0.46
CA ALA A 163 -10.66 -4.62 0.51
C ALA A 163 -9.19 -4.69 0.04
N ALA A 164 -8.57 -3.52 -0.13
CA ALA A 164 -7.15 -3.41 -0.39
C ALA A 164 -6.37 -4.06 0.76
N THR A 165 -5.37 -4.88 0.44
CA THR A 165 -4.52 -5.51 1.45
C THR A 165 -3.15 -4.85 1.45
N LEU A 166 -2.61 -4.63 2.65
CA LEU A 166 -1.24 -4.16 2.84
C LEU A 166 -0.39 -5.30 3.39
N THR A 167 0.78 -5.54 2.82
CA THR A 167 1.74 -6.52 3.33
C THR A 167 3.01 -5.78 3.75
N LEU A 168 3.49 -6.07 4.97
CA LEU A 168 4.67 -5.47 5.60
C LEU A 168 5.69 -6.55 6.01
#